data_AF-A0A4Q6BCR1-F1
#
_entry.id   AF-A0A4Q6BCR1-F1
#
_cell.length_a   1.000
_cell.length_b   1.000
_cell.length_c   1.000
_cell.angle_alpha   90.00
_cell.angle_beta   90.00
_cell.angle_gamma   90.00
#
_symmetry.space_group_name_H-M   'P 1'
#
loop_
_entity.id
_entity.type
_entity.pdbx_description
1 polymer ?
#
loop_
_entity_poly.entity_id
_entity_poly.type
_entity_poly.pdbx_seq_one_letter_code
_entity_poly.pdbx_strand_id
1 'polypeptide(L)'
;DHYRKNKRNIPTETFHDAEEESEVSAMKDAAEFILPMINLLPEDYAAPLRMSDVDGTKLKDIATALNLGLSAVKQRVSRGRKMLRDIFTECCLMELDDQGRLVSFEVRPDCGALQRYKAFLETTE
;
A
#
# COMPACT_ATOMS: atom_id res chain seq x y z
N ASP A 1 30.20 -18.88 2.58
CA ASP A 1 29.64 -17.54 2.82
C ASP A 1 28.97 -17.45 4.19
N HIS A 2 29.44 -16.48 4.97
CA HIS A 2 29.13 -16.27 6.37
C HIS A 2 27.75 -15.64 6.57
N TYR A 3 26.80 -16.42 7.06
CA TYR A 3 25.51 -15.93 7.55
C TYR A 3 25.69 -15.37 8.97
N ARG A 4 25.73 -14.04 9.10
CA ARG A 4 25.79 -13.35 10.40
C ARG A 4 24.39 -12.98 10.88
N LYS A 5 23.76 -13.89 11.65
CA LYS A 5 22.64 -13.57 12.55
C LYS A 5 23.17 -12.68 13.68
N ASN A 6 22.65 -11.46 13.81
CA ASN A 6 22.86 -10.64 15.00
C ASN A 6 21.52 -10.37 15.67
N LYS A 7 21.23 -11.16 16.72
CA LYS A 7 20.05 -11.06 17.57
C LYS A 7 20.37 -10.07 18.68
N ARG A 8 19.90 -8.82 18.58
CA ARG A 8 19.89 -7.90 19.73
C ARG A 8 18.51 -8.02 20.38
N ASN A 9 18.46 -8.67 21.54
CA ASN A 9 17.33 -8.52 22.45
C ASN A 9 17.44 -7.12 23.07
N ILE A 10 16.50 -6.26 22.75
CA ILE A 10 16.24 -5.03 23.50
C ILE A 10 14.96 -5.34 24.29
N PRO A 11 14.94 -5.17 25.62
CA PRO A 11 13.71 -5.35 26.40
C PRO A 11 12.80 -4.15 26.12
N THR A 12 11.68 -4.37 25.44
CA THR A 12 10.64 -3.36 25.27
C THR A 12 9.63 -3.51 26.40
N GLU A 13 9.90 -2.85 27.50
CA GLU A 13 8.86 -2.42 28.43
C GLU A 13 8.41 -1.04 27.93
N THR A 14 7.34 -0.98 27.15
CA THR A 14 6.68 0.29 26.78
C THR A 14 5.18 0.11 26.96
N PHE A 15 4.67 0.66 28.05
CA PHE A 15 3.27 0.99 28.23
C PHE A 15 2.95 2.18 27.32
N HIS A 16 2.26 1.96 26.20
CA HIS A 16 1.74 3.00 25.28
C HIS A 16 0.43 2.50 24.62
N ASP A 17 -0.61 2.24 25.43
CA ASP A 17 -1.85 1.64 24.93
C ASP A 17 -2.76 2.60 24.12
N ALA A 18 -2.56 3.91 24.18
CA ALA A 18 -3.47 4.87 23.51
C ALA A 18 -2.99 5.34 22.12
N GLU A 19 -1.68 5.39 21.89
CA GLU A 19 -1.12 5.86 20.61
C GLU A 19 -1.12 4.76 19.54
N GLU A 20 -0.85 3.50 19.94
CA GLU A 20 -0.90 2.35 19.03
C GLU A 20 -2.29 2.13 18.43
N GLU A 21 -3.37 2.35 19.20
CA GLU A 21 -4.73 2.10 18.72
C GLU A 21 -5.14 3.05 17.58
N SER A 22 -4.73 4.33 17.67
CA SER A 22 -5.00 5.33 16.63
C SER A 22 -4.20 5.10 15.33
N GLU A 23 -2.92 4.72 15.46
CA GLU A 23 -2.03 4.37 14.34
C GLU A 23 -2.56 3.15 13.58
N VAL A 24 -3.00 2.13 14.32
CA VAL A 24 -3.60 0.92 13.75
C VAL A 24 -4.89 1.23 12.99
N SER A 25 -5.68 2.22 13.43
CA SER A 25 -6.89 2.65 12.72
C SER A 25 -6.55 3.35 11.40
N ALA A 26 -5.69 4.38 11.42
CA ALA A 26 -5.35 5.13 10.21
C ALA A 26 -4.68 4.26 9.13
N MET A 27 -3.86 3.29 9.55
CA MET A 27 -3.27 2.32 8.62
C MET A 27 -4.31 1.38 7.99
N LYS A 28 -5.31 0.93 8.77
CA LYS A 28 -6.42 0.12 8.24
C LYS A 28 -7.24 0.93 7.23
N ASP A 29 -7.58 2.16 7.57
CA ASP A 29 -8.33 3.05 6.69
C ASP A 29 -7.59 3.26 5.38
N ALA A 30 -6.28 3.52 5.42
CA ALA A 30 -5.46 3.64 4.21
C ALA A 30 -5.40 2.33 3.40
N ALA A 31 -5.36 1.17 4.06
CA ALA A 31 -5.29 -0.13 3.41
C ALA A 31 -6.54 -0.43 2.56
N GLU A 32 -7.73 -0.01 3.01
CA GLU A 32 -9.00 -0.17 2.28
C GLU A 32 -8.98 0.50 0.89
N PHE A 33 -8.13 1.53 0.71
CA PHE A 33 -8.01 2.25 -0.56
C PHE A 33 -6.93 1.69 -1.50
N ILE A 34 -6.07 0.77 -1.07
CA ILE A 34 -4.98 0.24 -1.91
C ILE A 34 -5.53 -0.40 -3.19
N LEU A 35 -6.49 -1.32 -3.06
CA LEU A 35 -7.08 -2.00 -4.23
C LEU A 35 -7.82 -1.06 -5.18
N PRO A 36 -8.71 -0.17 -4.70
CA PRO A 36 -9.33 0.87 -5.53
C PRO A 36 -8.31 1.72 -6.28
N MET A 37 -7.25 2.17 -5.61
CA MET A 37 -6.22 2.97 -6.24
C MET A 37 -5.45 2.17 -7.30
N ILE A 38 -5.11 0.90 -7.03
CA ILE A 38 -4.50 0.01 -8.03
C ILE A 38 -5.39 -0.08 -9.28
N ASN A 39 -6.71 -0.16 -9.11
CA ASN A 39 -7.66 -0.25 -10.22
C ASN A 39 -7.79 1.06 -11.03
N LEU A 40 -7.24 2.19 -10.55
CA LEU A 40 -7.17 3.44 -11.31
C LEU A 40 -5.95 3.48 -12.26
N LEU A 41 -4.98 2.58 -12.08
CA LEU A 41 -3.80 2.53 -12.96
C LEU A 41 -4.16 1.88 -14.30
N PRO A 42 -3.39 2.17 -15.37
CA PRO A 42 -3.45 1.40 -16.59
C PRO A 42 -3.20 -0.10 -16.32
N GLU A 43 -3.98 -0.96 -16.98
CA GLU A 43 -4.00 -2.41 -16.74
C GLU A 43 -2.60 -3.07 -16.81
N ASP A 44 -1.76 -2.62 -17.75
CA ASP A 44 -0.38 -3.08 -17.92
C ASP A 44 0.50 -2.92 -16.67
N TYR A 45 0.12 -2.00 -15.77
CA TYR A 45 0.77 -1.77 -14.48
C TYR A 45 -0.06 -2.29 -13.32
N ALA A 46 -1.38 -2.15 -13.36
CA ALA A 46 -2.30 -2.58 -12.31
C ALA A 46 -2.24 -4.09 -12.08
N ALA A 47 -2.36 -4.90 -13.13
CA ALA A 47 -2.37 -6.35 -13.04
C ALA A 47 -1.08 -6.93 -12.40
N PRO A 48 0.14 -6.66 -12.92
CA PRO A 48 1.34 -7.20 -12.31
C PRO A 48 1.61 -6.64 -10.91
N LEU A 49 1.21 -5.39 -10.63
CA LEU A 49 1.33 -4.81 -9.30
C LEU A 49 0.44 -5.52 -8.29
N ARG A 50 -0.85 -5.72 -8.61
CA ARG A 50 -1.79 -6.46 -7.77
C ARG A 50 -1.29 -7.88 -7.49
N MET A 51 -0.93 -8.62 -8.54
CA MET A 51 -0.44 -9.99 -8.40
C MET A 51 0.79 -10.07 -7.48
N SER A 52 1.70 -9.10 -7.58
CA SER A 52 2.94 -9.07 -6.79
C SER A 52 2.69 -8.65 -5.34
N ASP A 53 2.03 -7.51 -5.14
CA ASP A 53 2.04 -6.81 -3.86
C ASP A 53 0.79 -7.10 -3.02
N VAL A 54 -0.32 -7.49 -3.65
CA VAL A 54 -1.56 -7.87 -2.97
C VAL A 54 -1.68 -9.40 -2.88
N ASP A 55 -1.53 -10.09 -4.02
CA ASP A 55 -1.73 -11.55 -4.07
C ASP A 55 -0.47 -12.33 -3.66
N GLY A 56 0.69 -11.66 -3.49
CA GLY A 56 1.94 -12.27 -3.07
C GLY A 56 2.59 -13.20 -4.11
N THR A 57 2.18 -13.09 -5.38
CA THR A 57 2.67 -13.92 -6.48
C THR A 57 4.11 -13.55 -6.83
N LYS A 58 4.98 -14.56 -7.03
CA LYS A 58 6.37 -14.32 -7.39
C LYS A 58 6.46 -13.75 -8.81
N LEU A 59 7.38 -12.81 -9.04
CA LEU A 59 7.55 -12.14 -10.34
C LEU A 59 7.81 -13.09 -11.53
N LYS A 60 8.42 -14.26 -11.29
CA LYS A 60 8.62 -15.29 -12.32
C LYS A 60 7.30 -15.93 -12.76
N ASP A 61 6.40 -16.16 -11.82
CA ASP A 61 5.10 -16.77 -12.10
C ASP A 61 4.17 -15.76 -12.78
N ILE A 62 4.26 -14.48 -12.39
CA ILE A 62 3.59 -13.36 -13.07
C ILE A 62 4.07 -13.25 -14.53
N ALA A 63 5.38 -13.37 -14.77
CA ALA A 63 5.95 -13.32 -16.12
C ALA A 63 5.38 -14.42 -17.01
N THR A 64 5.25 -15.64 -16.48
CA THR A 64 4.60 -16.75 -17.19
C THR A 64 3.10 -16.48 -17.41
N ALA A 65 2.38 -16.06 -16.37
CA ALA A 65 0.93 -15.84 -16.43
C ALA A 65 0.53 -14.75 -17.43
N LEU A 66 1.32 -13.68 -17.53
CA LEU A 66 1.06 -12.55 -18.43
C LEU A 66 1.77 -12.69 -19.79
N ASN A 67 2.50 -13.79 -20.03
CA ASN A 67 3.33 -14.01 -21.22
C ASN A 67 4.31 -12.85 -21.48
N LEU A 68 5.04 -12.45 -20.44
CA LEU A 68 6.02 -11.36 -20.46
C LEU A 68 7.40 -11.85 -20.02
N GLY A 69 8.44 -11.08 -20.35
CA GLY A 69 9.76 -11.28 -19.76
C GLY A 69 9.82 -10.84 -18.29
N LEU A 70 10.61 -11.53 -17.46
CA LEU A 70 10.82 -11.18 -16.05
C LEU A 70 11.29 -9.72 -15.85
N SER A 71 12.11 -9.20 -16.77
CA SER A 71 12.54 -7.80 -16.75
C SER A 71 11.37 -6.83 -16.97
N ALA A 72 10.47 -7.15 -17.90
CA ALA A 72 9.29 -6.34 -18.18
C ALA A 72 8.34 -6.31 -16.96
N VAL A 73 8.13 -7.45 -16.30
CA VAL A 73 7.33 -7.52 -15.05
C VAL A 73 7.94 -6.64 -13.95
N LYS A 74 9.25 -6.75 -13.70
CA LYS A 74 9.94 -5.91 -12.72
C LYS A 74 9.74 -4.42 -12.99
N GLN A 75 9.87 -4.01 -14.26
CA GLN A 75 9.65 -2.61 -14.67
C GLN A 75 8.21 -2.18 -14.48
N ARG A 76 7.24 -3.03 -14.85
CA ARG A 76 5.81 -2.74 -14.70
C ARG A 76 5.40 -2.60 -13.24
N VAL A 77 5.84 -3.53 -12.37
CA VAL A 77 5.59 -3.44 -10.92
C VAL A 77 6.22 -2.18 -10.32
N SER A 78 7.48 -1.88 -10.67
CA SER A 78 8.16 -0.68 -10.16
C SER A 78 7.45 0.62 -10.58
N ARG A 79 7.01 0.71 -11.84
CA ARG A 79 6.24 1.84 -12.34
C ARG A 79 4.86 1.91 -11.69
N GLY A 80 4.18 0.78 -11.54
CA GLY A 80 2.90 0.68 -10.83
C GLY A 80 3.00 1.23 -9.41
N ARG A 81 4.03 0.82 -8.64
CA ARG A 81 4.26 1.37 -7.29
C ARG A 81 4.49 2.88 -7.31
N LYS A 82 5.13 3.43 -8.34
CA LYS A 82 5.30 4.87 -8.48
C LYS A 82 3.95 5.56 -8.71
N MET A 83 3.17 5.08 -9.67
CA MET A 83 1.85 5.64 -9.97
C MET A 83 0.91 5.55 -8.77
N LEU A 84 0.96 4.43 -8.02
CA LEU A 84 0.19 4.28 -6.79
C LEU A 84 0.59 5.34 -5.74
N ARG A 85 1.89 5.60 -5.54
CA ARG A 85 2.36 6.67 -4.65
C ARG A 85 1.93 8.06 -5.13
N ASP A 86 1.96 8.29 -6.44
CA ASP A 86 1.53 9.56 -7.03
C ASP A 86 0.04 9.78 -6.70
N ILE A 87 -0.82 8.76 -6.85
CA ILE A 87 -2.23 8.82 -6.45
C ILE A 87 -2.39 9.11 -4.95
N PHE A 88 -1.66 8.43 -4.06
CA PHE A 88 -1.73 8.72 -2.62
C PHE A 88 -1.40 10.19 -2.33
N THR A 89 -0.39 10.74 -3.01
CA THR A 89 0.06 12.12 -2.80
C THR A 89 -0.94 13.14 -3.37
N GLU A 90 -1.58 12.81 -4.49
CA GLU A 90 -2.53 13.70 -5.16
C GLU A 90 -3.93 13.65 -4.54
N CYS A 91 -4.35 12.49 -4.04
CA CYS A 91 -5.73 12.24 -3.63
C CYS A 91 -5.94 12.09 -2.12
N CYS A 92 -4.89 12.00 -1.30
CA CYS A 92 -5.03 11.77 0.14
C CYS A 92 -4.34 12.85 0.96
N LEU A 93 -4.96 13.21 2.08
CA LEU A 93 -4.34 13.93 3.18
C LEU A 93 -3.85 12.87 4.16
N MET A 94 -2.56 12.91 4.46
CA MET A 94 -1.91 11.99 5.38
C MET A 94 -1.07 12.79 6.34
N GLU A 95 -1.19 12.49 7.63
CA GLU A 95 -0.31 13.04 8.65
C GLU A 95 0.60 11.94 9.18
N LEU A 96 1.89 12.25 9.22
CA LEU A 96 2.91 11.37 9.77
C LEU A 96 3.44 11.97 11.06
N ASP A 97 3.74 11.13 12.05
CA ASP A 97 4.45 11.56 13.24
C ASP A 97 5.96 11.75 12.99
N ASP A 98 6.70 12.07 14.06
CA ASP A 98 8.16 12.28 14.00
C ASP A 98 8.96 11.01 13.69
N GLN A 99 8.37 9.82 13.85
CA GLN A 99 8.93 8.52 13.46
C GLN A 99 8.51 8.10 12.06
N GLY A 100 7.65 8.88 11.38
CA GLY A 100 7.13 8.58 10.05
C GLY A 100 5.97 7.58 10.03
N ARG A 101 5.30 7.36 11.17
CA ARG A 101 4.13 6.50 11.30
C ARG A 101 2.87 7.26 10.90
N LEU A 102 1.90 6.56 10.30
CA LEU A 102 0.66 7.17 9.80
C LEU A 102 -0.31 7.41 10.95
N VAL A 103 -0.61 8.67 11.24
CA VAL A 103 -1.48 9.10 12.34
C VAL A 103 -2.89 9.37 11.85
N SER A 104 -3.04 9.93 10.65
CA SER A 104 -4.34 10.19 10.04
C SER A 104 -4.31 9.96 8.54
N PHE A 105 -5.46 9.53 8.00
CA PHE A 105 -5.64 9.28 6.58
C PHE A 105 -7.04 9.75 6.16
N GLU A 106 -7.09 10.67 5.20
CA GLU A 106 -8.34 11.11 4.61
C GLU A 106 -8.22 11.24 3.09
N VAL A 107 -9.28 10.88 2.37
CA VAL A 107 -9.37 11.17 0.93
C VAL A 107 -9.74 12.64 0.74
N ARG A 108 -9.00 13.35 -0.13
CA ARG A 108 -9.27 14.75 -0.46
C ARG A 108 -10.63 14.90 -1.16
N PRO A 109 -11.42 15.95 -0.89
CA PRO A 109 -12.76 16.13 -1.47
C PRO A 109 -12.78 16.22 -3.00
N ASP A 110 -11.69 16.67 -3.63
CA ASP A 110 -11.55 16.81 -5.08
C ASP A 110 -11.16 15.49 -5.78
N CYS A 111 -10.81 14.44 -5.03
CA CYS A 111 -10.53 13.12 -5.61
C CYS A 111 -11.81 12.32 -5.86
N GLY A 112 -12.56 12.71 -6.90
CA GLY A 112 -13.90 12.18 -7.15
C GLY A 112 -14.00 10.65 -7.31
N ALA A 113 -12.97 9.97 -7.83
CA ALA A 113 -12.98 8.51 -7.95
C ALA A 113 -12.94 7.83 -6.57
N LEU A 114 -12.04 8.28 -5.69
CA LEU A 114 -11.89 7.72 -4.35
C LEU A 114 -12.98 8.19 -3.39
N GLN A 115 -13.52 9.39 -3.56
CA GLN A 115 -14.68 9.86 -2.78
C GLN A 115 -15.91 8.99 -3.01
N ARG A 116 -16.15 8.55 -4.25
CA ARG A 116 -17.24 7.60 -4.55
C ARG A 116 -17.02 6.26 -3.86
N TYR A 117 -15.77 5.78 -3.83
CA TYR A 117 -15.43 4.55 -3.12
C TYR A 117 -15.58 4.71 -1.59
N LYS A 118 -15.15 5.85 -1.03
CA LYS A 118 -15.34 6.18 0.39
C LYS A 118 -16.81 6.15 0.78
N ALA A 119 -17.67 6.83 0.01
CA ALA A 119 -19.11 6.82 0.25
C ALA A 119 -19.72 5.41 0.15
N PHE A 120 -19.20 4.56 -0.73
CA PHE A 120 -19.61 3.15 -0.81
C PHE A 120 -19.25 2.38 0.48
N LEU A 121 -18.04 2.53 1.01
CA LEU A 121 -17.63 1.89 2.27
C LEU A 121 -18.54 2.30 3.44
N GLU A 122 -18.80 3.59 3.60
CA GLU A 122 -19.65 4.14 4.67
C GLU A 122 -21.11 3.65 4.62
N THR A 123 -21.59 3.20 3.46
CA THR A 123 -22.95 2.63 3.33
C THR A 123 -23.03 1.13 3.63
N THR A 124 -21.88 0.47 3.83
CA THR A 124 -21.79 -0.98 4.00
C THR A 124 -21.55 -1.40 5.46
N GLU A 125 -21.35 -0.44 6.37
CA GLU A 125 -21.30 -0.60 7.84
C GLU A 125 -22.66 -0.31 8.50
#